data_AF-A0A7L0KLD6-F1
#
_entry.id   AF-A0A7L0KLD6-F1
#
_cell.length_a   1.000
_cell.length_b   1.000
_cell.length_c   1.000
_cell.angle_alpha   90.00
_cell.angle_beta   90.00
_cell.angle_gamma   90.00
#
_symmetry.space_group_name_H-M   'P 1'
#
loop_
_entity.id
_entity.type
_entity.pdbx_description
1 polymer ?
#
loop_
_entity_poly.entity_id
_entity_poly.type
_entity_poly.pdbx_seq_one_letter_code
_entity_poly.pdbx_strand_id
1 'polypeptide(L)'
;LTAKKELILHFVDCLMGAIELYQQRMEWLTSESRLIFGVIQEQCIAIVLDFGTATPAEFDLCRDALSIVLVEQVTQIAKFNLIRAAQDLMKWQQESAPVSEHTVKSAVEWLWKLDHMTAASHTSSAEALLEAMSDETVRS
;
A
#
# COMPACT_ATOMS: atom_id res chain seq x y z
N LEU A 1 38.37 -39.19 -7.48
CA LEU A 1 37.25 -38.55 -8.20
C LEU A 1 35.98 -38.38 -7.35
N THR A 2 35.74 -39.23 -6.35
CA THR A 2 34.52 -39.24 -5.49
C THR A 2 34.33 -37.98 -4.62
N ALA A 3 35.38 -37.48 -3.96
CA ALA A 3 35.28 -36.28 -3.11
C ALA A 3 34.84 -35.00 -3.85
N LYS A 4 35.19 -34.85 -5.13
CA LYS A 4 34.72 -33.72 -5.97
C LYS A 4 33.23 -33.85 -6.31
N LYS A 5 32.72 -35.08 -6.46
CA LYS A 5 31.31 -35.34 -6.72
C LYS A 5 30.45 -35.02 -5.50
N GLU A 6 30.90 -35.41 -4.30
CA GLU A 6 30.20 -35.10 -3.04
C GLU A 6 30.12 -33.59 -2.81
N LEU A 7 31.19 -32.84 -3.08
CA LEU A 7 31.18 -31.38 -2.99
C LEU A 7 30.19 -30.74 -3.97
N ILE A 8 30.13 -31.23 -5.21
CA ILE A 8 29.17 -30.75 -6.22
C ILE A 8 27.73 -31.06 -5.78
N LEU A 9 27.46 -32.26 -5.27
CA LEU A 9 26.13 -32.65 -4.80
C LEU A 9 25.68 -31.79 -3.61
N HIS A 10 26.56 -31.57 -2.63
CA HIS A 10 26.28 -30.67 -1.52
C HIS A 10 25.97 -29.25 -2.00
N PHE A 11 26.72 -28.74 -2.99
CA PHE A 11 26.45 -27.42 -3.57
C PHE A 11 25.09 -27.35 -4.27
N VAL A 12 24.70 -28.42 -4.99
CA VAL A 12 23.37 -28.54 -5.61
C VAL A 12 22.27 -28.52 -4.54
N ASP A 13 22.42 -29.27 -3.45
CA ASP A 13 21.44 -29.30 -2.35
C ASP A 13 21.30 -27.92 -1.69
N CYS A 14 22.42 -27.23 -1.44
CA CYS A 14 22.40 -25.87 -0.92
C CYS A 14 21.71 -24.88 -1.87
N LEU A 15 21.96 -25.00 -3.18
CA LEU A 15 21.33 -24.14 -4.18
C LEU A 15 19.83 -24.41 -4.27
N MET A 16 19.41 -25.67 -4.22
CA MET A 16 17.99 -26.05 -4.19
C MET A 16 17.30 -25.46 -2.96
N GLY A 17 17.88 -25.61 -1.76
CA GLY A 17 17.33 -25.01 -0.55
C GLY A 17 17.24 -23.48 -0.63
N ALA A 18 18.22 -22.81 -1.24
CA ALA A 18 18.16 -21.37 -1.46
C ALA A 18 17.01 -20.98 -2.41
N ILE A 19 16.82 -21.73 -3.51
CA ILE A 19 15.73 -21.50 -4.46
C ILE A 19 14.36 -21.63 -3.77
N GLU A 20 14.16 -22.69 -2.98
CA GLU A 20 12.91 -22.91 -2.23
C GLU A 20 12.60 -21.75 -1.27
N LEU A 21 13.62 -21.27 -0.54
CA LEU A 21 13.46 -20.12 0.35
C LEU A 21 13.09 -18.83 -0.40
N TYR A 22 13.69 -18.58 -1.57
CA TYR A 22 13.33 -17.43 -2.41
C TYR A 22 11.91 -17.54 -2.96
N GLN A 23 11.47 -18.74 -3.35
CA GLN A 23 10.09 -18.97 -3.80
C GLN A 23 9.09 -18.70 -2.68
N GLN A 24 9.31 -19.28 -1.50
CA GLN A 24 8.45 -19.03 -0.33
C GLN A 24 8.40 -17.55 0.05
N ARG A 25 9.54 -16.86 0.02
CA ARG A 25 9.60 -15.42 0.27
C ARG A 25 8.85 -14.63 -0.79
N MET A 26 8.96 -15.00 -2.06
CA MET A 26 8.26 -14.34 -3.14
C MET A 26 6.75 -14.52 -2.98
N GLU A 27 6.28 -15.75 -2.78
CA GLU A 27 4.87 -16.06 -2.53
C GLU A 27 4.32 -15.21 -1.38
N TRP A 28 5.06 -15.13 -0.27
CA TRP A 28 4.67 -14.32 0.88
C TRP A 28 4.66 -12.81 0.60
N LEU A 29 5.64 -12.29 -0.16
CA LEU A 29 5.67 -10.87 -0.53
C LEU A 29 4.58 -10.50 -1.54
N THR A 30 4.15 -11.44 -2.37
CA THR A 30 3.16 -11.21 -3.43
C THR A 30 1.73 -11.56 -3.06
N SER A 31 1.48 -12.01 -1.83
CA SER A 31 0.14 -12.37 -1.36
C SER A 31 -0.63 -11.15 -0.83
N GLU A 32 -1.92 -11.06 -1.17
CA GLU A 32 -2.89 -10.12 -0.59
C GLU A 32 -2.44 -8.65 -0.69
N SER A 33 -2.67 -7.83 0.35
CA SER A 33 -2.25 -6.42 0.40
C SER A 33 -0.76 -6.20 0.25
N ARG A 34 0.10 -7.20 0.51
CA ARG A 34 1.56 -7.05 0.44
C ARG A 34 2.07 -6.82 -0.98
N LEU A 35 1.30 -7.21 -2.00
CA LEU A 35 1.63 -6.90 -3.38
C LEU A 35 1.55 -5.40 -3.70
N ILE A 36 0.82 -4.62 -2.89
CA ILE A 36 0.50 -3.21 -3.17
C ILE A 36 1.54 -2.29 -2.55
N PHE A 37 1.77 -2.41 -1.23
CA PHE A 37 2.71 -1.57 -0.49
C PHE A 37 3.84 -2.35 0.21
N GLY A 38 3.96 -3.66 0.00
CA GLY A 38 4.78 -4.50 0.86
C GLY A 38 4.18 -4.58 2.27
N VAL A 39 5.03 -4.46 3.28
CA VAL A 39 4.60 -4.44 4.68
C VAL A 39 4.75 -3.03 5.24
N ILE A 40 3.63 -2.43 5.64
CA ILE A 40 3.60 -1.15 6.33
C ILE A 40 4.08 -1.38 7.77
N GLN A 41 5.22 -0.79 8.15
CA GLN A 41 5.80 -0.94 9.50
C GLN A 41 5.56 0.29 10.37
N GLU A 42 5.26 1.41 9.74
CA GLU A 42 5.00 2.70 10.35
C GLU A 42 3.71 2.66 11.18
N GLN A 43 3.71 3.35 12.32
CA GLN A 43 2.52 3.43 13.20
C GLN A 43 1.55 4.53 12.77
N CYS A 44 2.02 5.53 12.02
CA CYS A 44 1.22 6.65 11.54
C CYS A 44 1.53 6.86 10.05
N ILE A 45 0.52 6.83 9.18
CA ILE A 45 0.70 6.98 7.73
C ILE A 45 -0.32 7.94 7.12
N ALA A 46 -0.01 8.49 5.95
CA ALA A 46 -1.00 9.08 5.06
C ALA A 46 -0.85 8.46 3.66
N ILE A 47 -1.94 8.00 3.07
CA ILE A 47 -1.94 7.41 1.73
C ILE A 47 -2.46 8.46 0.74
N VAL A 48 -1.60 8.84 -0.21
CA VAL A 48 -1.96 9.74 -1.30
C VAL A 48 -2.45 8.93 -2.51
N LEU A 49 -3.65 9.24 -2.96
CA LEU A 49 -4.35 8.60 -4.07
C LEU A 49 -4.30 9.51 -5.29
N ASP A 50 -3.41 9.22 -6.22
CA ASP A 50 -3.37 9.88 -7.52
C ASP A 50 -3.81 8.91 -8.60
N PHE A 51 -5.00 9.16 -9.14
CA PHE A 51 -5.57 8.37 -10.23
C PHE A 51 -5.24 8.94 -11.61
N GLY A 52 -4.65 10.14 -11.70
CA GLY A 52 -4.21 10.76 -12.95
C GLY A 52 -5.16 10.53 -14.14
N THR A 53 -4.67 9.81 -15.15
CA THR A 53 -5.42 9.44 -16.36
C THR A 53 -5.86 7.97 -16.36
N ALA A 54 -5.97 7.34 -15.19
CA ALA A 54 -6.41 5.96 -15.08
C ALA A 54 -7.77 5.77 -15.75
N THR A 55 -7.89 4.67 -16.51
CA THR A 55 -9.17 4.24 -17.05
C THR A 55 -10.13 3.87 -15.90
N PRO A 56 -11.46 3.86 -16.13
CA PRO A 56 -12.42 3.44 -15.10
C PRO A 56 -12.10 2.05 -14.52
N ALA A 57 -11.63 1.12 -15.36
CA ALA A 57 -11.25 -0.22 -14.91
C ALA A 57 -10.00 -0.21 -14.01
N GLU A 58 -8.98 0.59 -14.34
CA GLU A 58 -7.79 0.75 -13.49
C GLU A 58 -8.14 1.46 -12.17
N PHE A 59 -9.03 2.45 -12.22
CA PHE A 59 -9.55 3.13 -11.03
C PHE A 59 -10.25 2.16 -10.08
N ASP A 60 -11.14 1.31 -10.60
CA ASP A 60 -11.83 0.28 -9.82
C ASP A 60 -10.84 -0.74 -9.22
N LEU A 61 -9.86 -1.21 -10.00
CA LEU A 61 -8.81 -2.11 -9.52
C LEU A 61 -7.98 -1.48 -8.39
N CYS A 62 -7.58 -0.21 -8.54
CA CYS A 62 -6.85 0.52 -7.50
C CYS A 62 -7.70 0.65 -6.23
N ARG A 63 -9.01 0.94 -6.37
CA ARG A 63 -9.93 1.04 -5.24
C ARG A 63 -10.10 -0.28 -4.49
N ASP A 64 -10.24 -1.39 -5.22
CA ASP A 64 -10.33 -2.72 -4.63
C ASP A 64 -9.04 -3.06 -3.86
N ALA A 65 -7.89 -2.85 -4.50
CA ALA A 65 -6.58 -3.05 -3.91
C ALA A 65 -6.40 -2.22 -2.62
N LEU A 66 -6.73 -0.94 -2.65
CA LEU A 66 -6.64 -0.06 -1.47
C LEU A 66 -7.60 -0.47 -0.35
N SER A 67 -8.79 -0.98 -0.69
CA SER A 67 -9.72 -1.52 0.31
C SER A 67 -9.09 -2.71 1.05
N ILE A 68 -8.37 -3.58 0.34
CA ILE A 68 -7.64 -4.70 0.94
C ILE A 68 -6.53 -4.20 1.86
N VAL A 69 -5.74 -3.19 1.44
CA VAL A 69 -4.71 -2.55 2.30
C VAL A 69 -5.31 -2.00 3.58
N LEU A 70 -6.45 -1.30 3.48
CA LEU A 70 -7.12 -0.69 4.63
C LEU A 70 -7.55 -1.74 5.66
N VAL A 71 -8.09 -2.87 5.20
CA VAL A 71 -8.60 -3.92 6.09
C VAL A 71 -7.48 -4.79 6.65
N GLU A 72 -6.47 -5.13 5.85
CA GLU A 72 -5.43 -6.08 6.26
C GLU A 72 -4.25 -5.42 7.00
N GLN A 73 -3.83 -4.22 6.60
CA GLN A 73 -2.62 -3.59 7.15
C GLN A 73 -2.92 -2.36 7.99
N VAL A 74 -3.79 -1.46 7.53
CA VAL A 74 -4.09 -0.22 8.27
C VAL A 74 -4.84 -0.50 9.58
N THR A 75 -5.54 -1.62 9.70
CA THR A 75 -6.12 -2.05 10.99
C THR A 75 -5.08 -2.33 12.08
N GLN A 76 -3.80 -2.47 11.72
CA GLN A 76 -2.71 -2.85 12.63
C GLN A 76 -1.79 -1.67 13.03
N ILE A 77 -2.08 -0.45 12.58
CA ILE A 77 -1.28 0.75 12.89
C ILE A 77 -2.03 1.67 13.87
N ALA A 78 -1.39 2.74 14.33
CA ALA A 78 -1.98 3.66 15.30
C ALA A 78 -2.89 4.71 14.66
N LYS A 79 -2.45 5.34 13.57
CA LYS A 79 -3.20 6.42 12.90
C LYS A 79 -3.04 6.37 11.39
N PHE A 80 -4.03 6.89 10.68
CA PHE A 80 -3.94 7.05 9.23
C PHE A 80 -4.79 8.19 8.68
N ASN A 81 -4.47 8.61 7.45
CA ASN A 81 -5.35 9.43 6.62
C ASN A 81 -5.30 9.00 5.14
N LEU A 82 -6.32 9.42 4.38
CA LEU A 82 -6.38 9.28 2.93
C LEU A 82 -6.52 10.65 2.28
N ILE A 83 -5.71 10.90 1.26
CA ILE A 83 -5.73 12.17 0.51
C ILE A 83 -5.79 11.85 -0.97
N ARG A 84 -6.82 12.33 -1.66
CA ARG A 84 -6.91 12.20 -3.12
C ARG A 84 -6.28 13.43 -3.78
N ALA A 85 -5.30 13.19 -4.63
CA ALA A 85 -4.81 14.17 -5.58
C ALA A 85 -5.89 14.42 -6.65
N ALA A 86 -6.40 15.64 -6.67
CA ALA A 86 -7.37 16.15 -7.63
C ALA A 86 -7.18 17.66 -7.75
N GLN A 87 -7.85 18.30 -8.72
CA GLN A 87 -7.83 19.75 -8.88
C GLN A 87 -8.28 20.46 -7.59
N ASP A 88 -9.32 19.92 -6.96
CA ASP A 88 -9.70 20.28 -5.59
C ASP A 88 -9.27 19.13 -4.67
N LEU A 89 -8.30 19.40 -3.78
CA LEU A 89 -7.76 18.40 -2.87
C LEU A 89 -8.87 17.80 -2.00
N MET A 90 -9.02 16.48 -2.04
CA MET A 90 -10.02 15.79 -1.22
C MET A 90 -9.34 14.99 -0.13
N LYS A 91 -9.80 15.15 1.11
CA LYS A 91 -9.32 14.36 2.24
C LYS A 91 -10.47 13.54 2.82
N TRP A 92 -10.15 12.35 3.33
CA TRP A 92 -11.11 11.59 4.13
C TRP A 92 -11.29 12.24 5.50
N GLN A 93 -10.20 12.61 6.17
CA GLN A 93 -10.19 13.37 7.43
C GLN A 93 -9.31 14.61 7.30
N GLN A 94 -9.55 15.62 8.13
CA GLN A 94 -8.72 16.84 8.11
C GLN A 94 -7.28 16.57 8.53
N GLU A 95 -7.09 15.69 9.51
CA GLU A 95 -5.81 15.20 10.05
C GLU A 95 -5.91 13.68 10.25
N SER A 96 -4.77 13.03 10.51
CA SER A 96 -4.71 11.58 10.71
C SER A 96 -5.55 11.13 11.90
N ALA A 97 -6.43 10.17 11.64
CA ALA A 97 -7.36 9.64 12.62
C ALA A 97 -6.82 8.35 13.26
N PRO A 98 -7.08 8.10 14.56
CA PRO A 98 -6.78 6.83 15.19
C PRO A 98 -7.47 5.65 14.50
N VAL A 99 -6.78 4.53 14.43
CA VAL A 99 -7.33 3.29 13.87
C VAL A 99 -8.35 2.67 14.82
N SER A 100 -9.49 2.32 14.25
CA SER A 100 -10.61 1.61 14.87
C SER A 100 -11.43 0.95 13.76
N GLU A 101 -12.27 -0.03 14.09
CA GLU A 101 -13.18 -0.65 13.12
C GLU A 101 -14.05 0.40 12.40
N HIS A 102 -14.55 1.39 13.15
CA HIS A 102 -15.37 2.47 12.59
C HIS A 102 -14.57 3.36 11.63
N THR A 103 -13.35 3.76 11.99
CA THR A 103 -12.54 4.65 11.14
C THR A 103 -12.08 3.95 9.87
N VAL A 104 -11.69 2.67 9.94
CA VAL A 104 -11.35 1.88 8.75
C VAL A 104 -12.57 1.69 7.84
N LYS A 105 -13.73 1.33 8.38
CA LYS A 105 -14.97 1.22 7.60
C LYS A 105 -15.35 2.54 6.93
N SER A 106 -15.28 3.65 7.66
CA SER A 106 -15.56 4.99 7.13
C SER A 106 -14.60 5.38 6.01
N ALA A 107 -13.31 5.05 6.12
CA ALA A 107 -12.32 5.31 5.09
C ALA A 107 -12.58 4.49 3.82
N VAL A 108 -12.96 3.21 3.95
CA VAL A 108 -13.39 2.39 2.81
C VAL A 108 -14.64 3.01 2.17
N GLU A 109 -15.67 3.37 2.94
CA GLU A 109 -16.86 4.01 2.39
C GLU A 109 -16.55 5.33 1.67
N TRP A 110 -15.61 6.13 2.18
CA TRP A 110 -15.15 7.35 1.51
C TRP A 110 -14.46 7.04 0.19
N LEU A 111 -13.56 6.04 0.18
CA LEU A 111 -12.87 5.58 -1.02
C LEU A 111 -13.86 5.11 -2.11
N TRP A 112 -14.94 4.43 -1.72
CA TRP A 112 -16.00 4.00 -2.64
C TRP A 112 -16.97 5.10 -3.10
N LYS A 113 -16.94 6.27 -2.46
CA LYS A 113 -17.69 7.46 -2.91
C LYS A 113 -16.90 8.34 -3.88
N LEU A 114 -15.62 8.03 -4.12
CA LEU A 114 -14.81 8.77 -5.09
C LEU A 114 -15.29 8.53 -6.52
N ASP A 115 -15.44 9.62 -7.28
CA ASP A 115 -15.78 9.56 -8.70
C ASP A 115 -14.51 9.52 -9.56
N HIS A 116 -14.45 8.63 -10.54
CA HIS A 116 -13.35 8.57 -11.50
C HIS A 116 -13.18 9.85 -12.33
N MET A 117 -14.24 10.62 -12.59
CA MET A 117 -14.21 11.81 -13.47
C MET A 117 -13.63 13.07 -12.82
N THR A 118 -13.18 13.00 -11.57
CA THR A 118 -12.65 14.20 -10.90
C THR A 118 -11.44 14.74 -11.64
N ALA A 119 -11.54 16.00 -12.08
CA ALA A 119 -10.46 16.68 -12.78
C ALA A 119 -9.19 16.70 -11.91
N ALA A 120 -8.05 16.38 -12.50
CA ALA A 120 -6.73 16.51 -11.88
C ALA A 120 -5.96 17.66 -12.55
N SER A 121 -5.16 18.38 -11.75
CA SER A 121 -4.25 19.40 -12.25
C SER A 121 -2.83 18.81 -12.41
N HIS A 122 -1.93 19.52 -13.08
CA HIS A 122 -0.53 19.08 -13.18
C HIS A 122 0.24 19.14 -11.84
N THR A 123 -0.32 19.76 -10.80
CA THR A 123 0.31 19.94 -9.48
C THR A 123 -0.39 19.18 -8.36
N SER A 124 -1.53 18.53 -8.64
CA SER A 124 -2.39 17.93 -7.61
C SER A 124 -1.67 16.88 -6.75
N SER A 125 -0.76 16.10 -7.34
CA SER A 125 0.01 15.09 -6.61
C SER A 125 1.01 15.72 -5.65
N ALA A 126 1.69 16.80 -6.06
CA ALA A 126 2.63 17.53 -5.22
C ALA A 126 1.91 18.24 -4.08
N GLU A 127 0.76 18.84 -4.35
CA GLU A 127 -0.09 19.46 -3.32
C GLU A 127 -0.59 18.44 -2.30
N ALA A 128 -1.04 17.27 -2.75
CA ALA A 128 -1.46 16.19 -1.86
C ALA A 128 -0.32 15.66 -0.97
N LEU A 129 0.89 15.56 -1.52
CA LEU A 129 2.08 15.18 -0.75
C LEU A 129 2.46 16.24 0.28
N LEU A 130 2.45 17.52 -0.10
CA LEU A 130 2.74 18.62 0.83
C LEU A 130 1.72 18.66 1.97
N GLU A 131 0.44 18.43 1.68
CA GLU A 131 -0.60 18.33 2.70
C GLU A 131 -0.35 17.13 3.64
N ALA A 132 -0.08 15.94 3.08
CA ALA A 132 0.26 14.75 3.86
C ALA A 132 1.47 14.98 4.79
N MET A 133 2.48 15.69 4.30
CA MET A 133 3.70 15.99 5.05
C MET A 133 3.52 17.09 6.09
N SER A 134 2.52 17.94 5.95
CA SER A 134 2.19 19.03 6.88
C SER A 134 1.42 18.55 8.10
N ASP A 135 0.88 17.33 8.05
CA ASP A 135 0.23 16.69 9.19
C ASP A 135 1.28 16.27 10.24
N GLU A 136 1.50 17.13 11.24
CA GLU A 136 2.41 16.86 12.35
C GLU A 136 1.99 15.63 13.18
N THR A 137 0.73 15.19 13.08
CA THR A 137 0.25 13.99 13.79
C THR A 137 0.74 12.67 13.17
N VAL A 138 1.26 12.71 11.94
CA VAL A 138 1.94 11.58 11.28
C VAL A 138 3.36 11.37 11.83
N ARG A 139 3.97 12.43 12.39
CA ARG A 139 5.37 12.40 12.87
C ARG A 139 5.53 12.00 14.35
N SER A 140 4.43 11.89 15.09
CA SER A 140 4.42 11.61 16.55
C SER A 140 4.38 10.13 16.88
#